data_AF-A0A4Y8MJT1-F1
#
_entry.id   AF-A0A4Y8MJT1-F1
#
_cell.length_a   1.000
_cell.length_b   1.000
_cell.length_c   1.000
_cell.angle_alpha   90.00
_cell.angle_beta   90.00
_cell.angle_gamma   90.00
#
_symmetry.space_group_name_H-M   'P 1'
#
loop_
_entity.id
_entity.type
_entity.pdbx_description
1 polymer ?
#
loop_
_entity_poly.entity_id
_entity_poly.type
_entity_poly.pdbx_seq_one_letter_code
_entity_poly.pdbx_strand_id
1 'polypeptide(L)'
;MAESIRRTLDEAHQAVVKLDEAQQNATLDTIDEDREQADAQELLSYYIEKAYRDTGILGERLGLSLYAREINAERRANSDKFADNEYTDHDILRHAPHLARVRAHFESLRSMTDAVSTTAHDVLKTMLLNTGKLIHQRELKPESETAVRNAILESLRLAFDDVRKEVPIHKSIKTYRADIGVPALRALVEYKYVTSKNGMKSCLDGIYADMKGYGQDDAWRNFYAVFYMTGPFYRQDEVEEEFALVNADVNWTPLLVQGPGS
;
A
#
# COMPACT_ATOMS: atom_id res chain seq x y z
N MET A 1 4.11 -6.71 -0.13
CA MET A 1 5.38 -7.46 -0.19
C MET A 1 6.56 -6.49 -0.08
N ALA A 2 6.67 -5.48 -0.95
CA ALA A 2 7.67 -4.42 -0.84
C ALA A 2 7.71 -3.75 0.55
N GLU A 3 6.55 -3.40 1.10
CA GLU A 3 6.45 -2.81 2.45
C GLU A 3 7.00 -3.72 3.57
N SER A 4 6.82 -5.03 3.43
CA SER A 4 7.37 -5.99 4.39
C SER A 4 8.89 -6.15 4.26
N ILE A 5 9.43 -5.99 3.04
CA ILE A 5 10.88 -6.02 2.80
C ILE A 5 11.50 -4.75 3.39
N ARG A 6 10.88 -3.59 3.15
CA ARG A 6 11.30 -2.31 3.74
C ARG A 6 11.42 -2.39 5.26
N ARG A 7 10.37 -2.87 5.93
CA ARG A 7 10.39 -3.07 7.39
C ARG A 7 11.52 -3.99 7.84
N THR A 8 11.77 -5.10 7.13
CA THR A 8 12.89 -6.00 7.46
C THR A 8 14.26 -5.35 7.25
N LEU A 9 14.42 -4.47 6.25
CA LEU A 9 15.65 -3.70 6.06
C LEU A 9 15.86 -2.67 7.18
N ASP A 10 14.78 -2.11 7.73
CA ASP A 10 14.83 -1.19 8.87
C ASP A 10 15.15 -1.93 10.17
N GLU A 11 14.54 -3.11 10.39
CA GLU A 11 14.86 -4.02 11.49
C GLU A 11 16.33 -4.47 11.45
N ALA A 12 16.85 -4.80 10.26
CA ALA A 12 18.26 -5.11 10.06
C ALA A 12 19.17 -3.92 10.41
N HIS A 13 18.79 -2.71 10.00
CA HIS A 13 19.55 -1.50 10.33
C HIS A 13 19.59 -1.23 11.84
N GLN A 14 18.47 -1.42 12.55
CA GLN A 14 18.44 -1.34 14.01
C GLN A 14 19.33 -2.40 14.67
N ALA A 15 19.40 -3.61 14.11
CA ALA A 15 20.29 -4.66 14.61
C ALA A 15 21.78 -4.29 14.42
N VAL A 16 22.14 -3.59 13.34
CA VAL A 16 23.51 -3.03 13.16
C VAL A 16 23.85 -2.05 14.27
N VAL A 17 22.92 -1.13 14.60
CA VAL A 17 23.13 -0.14 15.67
C VAL A 17 23.34 -0.84 17.02
N LYS A 18 22.49 -1.82 17.35
CA LYS A 18 22.64 -2.61 18.59
C LYS A 18 23.95 -3.38 18.66
N LEU A 19 24.37 -3.96 17.54
CA LEU A 19 25.64 -4.68 17.47
C LEU A 19 26.83 -3.74 17.69
N ASP A 20 26.79 -2.53 17.12
CA ASP A 20 27.83 -1.53 17.34
C ASP A 20 27.85 -1.03 18.79
N GLU A 21 26.69 -0.78 19.40
CA GLU A 21 26.57 -0.44 20.83
C GLU A 21 27.15 -1.53 21.73
N ALA A 22 26.80 -2.80 21.49
CA ALA A 22 27.35 -3.94 22.24
C ALA A 22 28.87 -4.05 22.10
N GLN A 23 29.39 -3.85 20.88
CA GLN A 23 30.83 -3.90 20.60
C GLN A 23 31.61 -2.70 21.18
N GLN A 24 30.98 -1.54 21.35
CA GLN A 24 31.58 -0.37 22.01
C GLN A 24 31.58 -0.50 23.54
N ASN A 25 30.54 -1.13 24.10
CA ASN A 25 30.41 -1.32 25.54
C ASN A 25 31.31 -2.44 26.08
N ALA A 26 31.78 -3.36 25.24
CA ALA A 26 32.65 -4.51 25.54
C ALA A 26 34.04 -4.19 26.17
N THR A 27 34.23 -2.97 26.68
CA THR A 27 35.46 -2.50 27.33
C THR A 27 35.73 -3.07 28.72
N LEU A 28 34.85 -3.91 29.29
CA LEU A 28 35.00 -4.54 30.60
C LEU A 28 34.69 -6.05 30.52
N ASP A 29 35.61 -6.87 30.00
CA ASP A 29 35.59 -8.36 29.94
C ASP A 29 34.58 -9.04 30.89
N THR A 30 33.29 -9.07 30.51
CA THR A 30 32.22 -9.73 31.28
C THR A 30 31.41 -10.66 30.39
N ILE A 31 31.00 -11.80 30.96
CA ILE A 31 30.25 -12.86 30.27
C ILE A 31 28.91 -12.35 29.69
N ASP A 32 28.33 -11.31 30.30
CA ASP A 32 27.06 -10.73 29.84
C ASP A 32 27.23 -9.91 28.55
N GLU A 33 28.35 -9.20 28.37
CA GLU A 33 28.65 -8.43 27.15
C GLU A 33 28.89 -9.34 25.93
N ASP A 34 29.60 -10.46 26.12
CA ASP A 34 29.82 -11.47 25.07
C ASP A 34 28.49 -12.07 24.57
N ARG A 35 27.52 -12.24 25.47
CA ARG A 35 26.20 -12.78 25.15
C ARG A 35 25.35 -11.76 24.40
N GLU A 36 25.36 -10.50 24.81
CA GLU A 36 24.63 -9.42 24.11
C GLU A 36 25.16 -9.21 22.69
N GLN A 37 26.47 -9.30 22.50
CA GLN A 37 27.07 -9.24 21.16
C GLN A 37 26.64 -10.43 20.29
N ALA A 38 26.66 -11.65 20.83
CA ALA A 38 26.24 -12.85 20.09
C ALA A 38 24.75 -12.78 19.68
N ASP A 39 23.88 -12.36 20.59
CA ASP A 39 22.45 -12.19 20.33
C ASP A 39 22.21 -11.11 19.23
N ALA A 40 22.97 -10.02 19.25
CA ALA A 40 22.90 -8.98 18.23
C ALA A 40 23.39 -9.46 16.85
N GLN A 41 24.45 -10.26 16.80
CA GLN A 41 24.95 -10.86 15.56
C GLN A 41 23.95 -11.86 14.95
N GLU A 42 23.32 -12.70 15.78
CA GLU A 42 22.30 -13.64 15.33
C GLU A 42 21.09 -12.88 14.76
N LEU A 43 20.63 -11.84 15.46
CA LEU A 43 19.50 -11.02 15.03
C LEU A 43 19.78 -10.30 13.69
N LEU A 44 20.97 -9.74 13.52
CA LEU A 44 21.40 -9.10 12.27
C LEU A 44 21.43 -10.11 11.13
N SER A 45 22.03 -11.28 11.36
CA SER A 45 22.10 -12.37 10.37
C SER A 45 20.71 -12.82 9.92
N TYR A 46 19.79 -12.99 10.88
CA TYR A 46 18.41 -13.35 10.61
C TYR A 46 17.70 -12.34 9.69
N TYR A 47 17.80 -11.05 10.00
CA TYR A 47 17.10 -10.02 9.21
C TYR A 47 17.71 -9.84 7.81
N ILE A 48 19.03 -9.95 7.67
CA ILE A 48 19.68 -9.91 6.36
C ILE A 48 19.30 -11.14 5.53
N GLU A 49 19.30 -12.34 6.12
CA GLU A 49 18.87 -13.55 5.42
C GLU A 49 17.43 -13.43 4.94
N LYS A 50 16.54 -12.97 5.83
CA LYS A 50 15.14 -12.71 5.51
C LYS A 50 15.00 -11.69 4.38
N ALA A 51 15.76 -10.59 4.42
CA ALA A 51 15.74 -9.58 3.38
C ALA A 51 16.15 -10.16 2.02
N TYR A 52 17.21 -10.97 1.96
CA TYR A 52 17.66 -11.60 0.71
C TYR A 52 16.60 -12.54 0.15
N ARG A 53 16.02 -13.39 1.01
CA ARG A 53 14.96 -14.34 0.61
C ARG A 53 13.75 -13.59 0.05
N ASP A 54 13.25 -12.60 0.78
CA ASP A 54 12.03 -11.89 0.40
C ASP A 54 12.26 -11.04 -0.86
N THR A 55 13.46 -10.47 -1.04
CA THR A 55 13.87 -9.75 -2.26
C THR A 55 14.04 -10.69 -3.45
N GLY A 56 14.59 -11.88 -3.26
CA GLY A 56 14.65 -12.92 -4.29
C GLY A 56 13.27 -13.37 -4.76
N ILE A 57 12.35 -13.59 -3.82
CA ILE A 57 10.93 -13.92 -4.12
C ILE A 57 10.28 -12.78 -4.92
N LEU A 58 10.53 -11.52 -4.55
CA LEU A 58 10.03 -10.38 -5.32
C LEU A 58 10.56 -10.43 -6.76
N GLY A 59 11.85 -10.69 -6.96
CA GLY A 59 12.44 -10.87 -8.28
C GLY A 59 11.78 -11.98 -9.11
N GLU A 60 11.48 -13.12 -8.50
CA GLU A 60 10.76 -14.22 -9.18
C GLU A 60 9.33 -13.81 -9.58
N ARG A 61 8.61 -13.12 -8.69
CA ARG A 61 7.25 -12.65 -8.96
C ARG A 61 7.18 -11.61 -10.08
N LEU A 62 8.26 -10.86 -10.28
CA LEU A 62 8.40 -9.90 -11.38
C LEU A 62 8.86 -10.57 -12.69
N GLY A 63 9.00 -11.89 -12.72
CA GLY A 63 9.44 -12.63 -13.91
C GLY A 63 10.95 -12.53 -14.17
N LEU A 64 11.73 -11.99 -13.24
CA LEU A 64 13.17 -11.80 -13.38
C LEU A 64 13.95 -13.02 -12.86
N SER A 65 13.66 -14.19 -13.41
CA SER A 65 14.18 -15.46 -12.88
C SER A 65 15.71 -15.56 -12.88
N LEU A 66 16.40 -14.90 -13.83
CA LEU A 66 17.88 -14.85 -13.83
C LEU A 66 18.39 -14.01 -12.66
N TYR A 67 17.84 -12.82 -12.46
CA TYR A 67 18.23 -11.92 -11.38
C TYR A 67 17.88 -12.49 -9.99
N ALA A 68 16.73 -13.15 -9.86
CA ALA A 68 16.37 -13.85 -8.62
C ALA A 68 17.34 -15.00 -8.28
N ARG A 69 17.89 -15.70 -9.29
CA ARG A 69 18.94 -16.70 -9.08
C ARG A 69 20.24 -16.06 -8.60
N GLU A 70 20.60 -14.90 -9.14
CA GLU A 70 21.78 -14.14 -8.71
C GLU A 70 21.66 -13.73 -7.24
N ILE A 71 20.55 -13.12 -6.85
CA ILE A 71 20.26 -12.74 -5.45
C ILE A 71 20.34 -13.98 -4.53
N ASN A 72 19.75 -15.10 -4.94
CA ASN A 72 19.80 -16.34 -4.16
C ASN A 72 21.19 -17.01 -4.12
N ALA A 73 21.98 -16.87 -5.18
CA ALA A 73 23.37 -17.33 -5.21
C ALA A 73 24.22 -16.51 -4.24
N GLU A 74 24.08 -15.19 -4.26
CA GLU A 74 24.76 -14.30 -3.31
C GLU A 74 24.35 -14.60 -1.87
N ARG A 75 23.05 -14.80 -1.60
CA ARG A 75 22.55 -15.19 -0.27
C ARG A 75 23.23 -16.47 0.24
N ARG A 76 23.34 -17.50 -0.60
CA ARG A 76 23.94 -18.79 -0.21
C ARG A 76 25.45 -18.71 -0.03
N ALA A 77 26.13 -17.86 -0.81
CA ALA A 77 27.59 -17.73 -0.77
C ALA A 77 28.10 -16.96 0.44
N ASN A 78 27.23 -16.23 1.15
CA ASN A 78 27.63 -15.32 2.23
C ASN A 78 26.80 -15.50 3.51
N SER A 79 26.07 -16.60 3.66
CA SER A 79 25.17 -16.81 4.81
C SER A 79 25.89 -16.80 6.16
N ASP A 80 27.16 -17.17 6.17
CA ASP A 80 28.08 -17.17 7.31
C ASP A 80 28.63 -15.77 7.65
N LYS A 81 28.44 -14.78 6.78
CA LYS A 81 29.06 -13.44 6.85
C LYS A 81 28.06 -12.31 7.01
N PHE A 82 26.77 -12.61 7.21
CA PHE A 82 25.74 -11.57 7.26
C PHE A 82 25.91 -10.61 8.44
N ALA A 83 26.47 -11.07 9.55
CA ALA A 83 26.78 -10.21 10.69
C ALA A 83 28.10 -9.42 10.55
N ASP A 84 28.87 -9.64 9.48
CA ASP A 84 30.15 -8.94 9.29
C ASP A 84 29.89 -7.44 9.20
N ASN A 85 30.65 -6.67 9.99
CA ASN A 85 30.62 -5.22 10.00
C ASN A 85 32.04 -4.67 9.90
N GLU A 86 32.23 -3.68 9.03
CA GLU A 86 33.54 -3.12 8.71
C GLU A 86 33.59 -1.64 9.09
N TYR A 87 34.78 -1.16 9.48
CA TYR A 87 35.07 0.27 9.56
C TYR A 87 35.43 0.78 8.17
N THR A 88 34.70 1.76 7.67
CA THR A 88 35.09 2.56 6.51
C THR A 88 35.80 3.81 7.01
N ASP A 89 36.94 4.16 6.43
CA ASP A 89 37.86 5.24 6.86
C ASP A 89 37.21 6.65 6.99
N HIS A 90 35.94 6.81 6.62
CA HIS A 90 35.21 8.06 6.55
C HIS A 90 33.84 8.06 7.25
N ASP A 91 33.40 6.95 7.85
CA ASP A 91 32.10 6.87 8.51
C ASP A 91 32.19 6.84 10.05
N ILE A 92 31.21 7.49 10.69
CA ILE A 92 31.04 7.48 12.16
C ILE A 92 30.41 6.15 12.63
N LEU A 93 29.81 5.38 11.72
CA LEU A 93 29.08 4.13 12.00
C LEU A 93 29.69 2.95 11.25
N ARG A 94 29.70 1.75 11.84
CA ARG A 94 30.12 0.52 11.17
C ARG A 94 29.25 0.23 9.95
N HIS A 95 29.89 -0.12 8.83
CA HIS A 95 29.23 -0.48 7.59
C HIS A 95 28.89 -1.98 7.57
N ALA A 96 27.62 -2.33 7.36
CA ALA A 96 27.17 -3.71 7.17
C ALA A 96 27.03 -4.03 5.67
N PRO A 97 28.05 -4.63 5.01
CA PRO A 97 28.08 -4.78 3.56
C PRO A 97 26.92 -5.60 3.00
N HIS A 98 26.52 -6.67 3.68
CA HIS A 98 25.43 -7.51 3.19
C HIS A 98 24.06 -6.83 3.31
N LEU A 99 23.86 -5.95 4.28
CA LEU A 99 22.67 -5.09 4.37
C LEU A 99 22.64 -4.07 3.22
N ALA A 100 23.77 -3.44 2.91
CA ALA A 100 23.86 -2.49 1.80
C ALA A 100 23.56 -3.18 0.45
N ARG A 101 24.09 -4.38 0.23
CA ARG A 101 23.89 -5.14 -1.01
C ARG A 101 22.44 -5.59 -1.20
N VAL A 102 21.80 -6.18 -0.18
CA VAL A 102 20.39 -6.58 -0.29
C VAL A 102 19.47 -5.37 -0.48
N ARG A 103 19.80 -4.23 0.15
CA ARG A 103 19.09 -2.97 -0.08
C ARG A 103 19.22 -2.51 -1.53
N ALA A 104 20.41 -2.60 -2.13
CA ALA A 104 20.62 -2.24 -3.53
C ALA A 104 19.79 -3.12 -4.49
N HIS A 105 19.69 -4.43 -4.24
CA HIS A 105 18.81 -5.32 -5.01
C HIS A 105 17.35 -4.93 -4.87
N PHE A 106 16.89 -4.67 -3.63
CA PHE A 106 15.51 -4.25 -3.37
C PHE A 106 15.18 -2.93 -4.07
N GLU A 107 16.04 -1.92 -3.98
CA GLU A 107 15.82 -0.62 -4.65
C GLU A 107 15.77 -0.76 -6.18
N SER A 108 16.62 -1.62 -6.75
CA SER A 108 16.60 -1.92 -8.19
C SER A 108 15.26 -2.54 -8.60
N LEU A 109 14.78 -3.55 -7.85
CA LEU A 109 13.47 -4.17 -8.10
C LEU A 109 12.32 -3.20 -7.88
N ARG A 110 12.42 -2.33 -6.86
CA ARG A 110 11.43 -1.31 -6.54
C ARG A 110 11.28 -0.30 -7.67
N SER A 111 12.40 0.17 -8.22
CA SER A 111 12.40 1.09 -9.36
C SER A 111 11.71 0.50 -10.60
N MET A 112 11.80 -0.83 -10.78
CA MET A 112 11.10 -1.53 -11.86
C MET A 112 9.61 -1.69 -11.58
N THR A 113 9.20 -1.94 -10.33
CA THR A 113 7.77 -1.98 -9.97
C THR A 113 7.10 -0.62 -10.11
N ASP A 114 7.81 0.45 -9.73
CA ASP A 114 7.31 1.82 -9.86
C ASP A 114 7.20 2.25 -11.36
N ALA A 115 7.94 1.60 -12.26
CA ALA A 115 7.97 1.92 -13.70
C ALA A 115 7.12 0.99 -14.61
N VAL A 116 6.76 -0.24 -14.19
CA VAL A 116 6.27 -1.27 -15.12
C VAL A 116 4.94 -1.95 -14.74
N SER A 117 4.43 -1.87 -13.50
CA SER A 117 3.17 -2.57 -13.17
C SER A 117 2.02 -1.63 -12.85
N THR A 118 0.99 -1.60 -13.72
CA THR A 118 -0.36 -1.21 -13.31
C THR A 118 -0.82 -2.20 -12.25
N THR A 119 -0.92 -1.77 -11.00
CA THR A 119 -1.43 -2.65 -9.95
C THR A 119 -2.93 -2.89 -10.17
N ALA A 120 -3.48 -3.94 -9.57
CA ALA A 120 -4.92 -4.18 -9.62
C ALA A 120 -5.73 -3.02 -8.99
N HIS A 121 -5.15 -2.29 -8.03
CA HIS A 121 -5.71 -1.04 -7.50
C HIS A 121 -5.69 0.09 -8.53
N ASP A 122 -4.64 0.20 -9.35
CA ASP A 122 -4.58 1.19 -10.44
C ASP A 122 -5.60 0.88 -11.53
N VAL A 123 -5.83 -0.41 -11.83
CA VAL A 123 -6.91 -0.85 -12.73
C VAL A 123 -8.27 -0.42 -12.16
N LEU A 124 -8.54 -0.73 -10.89
CA LEU A 124 -9.79 -0.32 -10.23
C LEU A 124 -9.97 1.20 -10.28
N LYS A 125 -8.97 1.96 -9.83
CA LYS A 125 -8.99 3.44 -9.85
C LYS A 125 -9.24 3.98 -11.25
N THR A 126 -8.59 3.44 -12.26
CA THR A 126 -8.76 3.83 -13.66
C THR A 126 -10.18 3.56 -14.15
N MET A 127 -10.76 2.41 -13.80
CA MET A 127 -12.15 2.09 -14.15
C MET A 127 -13.12 3.06 -13.48
N LEU A 128 -12.95 3.34 -12.18
CA LEU A 128 -13.78 4.30 -11.44
C LEU A 128 -13.69 5.71 -12.04
N LEU A 129 -12.49 6.20 -12.37
CA LEU A 129 -12.31 7.51 -13.02
C LEU A 129 -12.95 7.58 -14.41
N ASN A 130 -13.03 6.45 -15.12
CA ASN A 130 -13.67 6.38 -16.42
C ASN A 130 -15.20 6.18 -16.35
N THR A 131 -15.83 6.16 -15.17
CA THR A 131 -17.29 5.99 -15.02
C THR A 131 -18.08 6.98 -15.87
N GLY A 132 -17.70 8.26 -15.87
CA GLY A 132 -18.38 9.29 -16.68
C GLY A 132 -18.28 9.05 -18.18
N LYS A 133 -17.13 8.57 -18.66
CA LYS A 133 -16.96 8.18 -20.06
C LYS A 133 -17.81 6.98 -20.42
N LEU A 134 -17.84 5.97 -19.55
CA LEU A 134 -18.64 4.76 -19.74
C LEU A 134 -20.14 5.10 -19.83
N ILE A 135 -20.63 5.94 -18.91
CA ILE A 135 -22.03 6.38 -18.90
C ILE A 135 -22.36 7.16 -20.17
N HIS A 136 -21.46 8.06 -20.60
CA HIS A 136 -21.63 8.81 -21.85
C HIS A 136 -21.65 7.89 -23.07
N GLN A 137 -20.73 6.93 -23.18
CA GLN A 137 -20.66 5.95 -24.27
C GLN A 137 -21.91 5.05 -24.35
N ARG A 138 -22.53 4.76 -23.21
CA ARG A 138 -23.77 3.97 -23.13
C ARG A 138 -25.03 4.84 -23.28
N GLU A 139 -24.87 6.14 -23.55
CA GLU A 139 -25.97 7.12 -23.68
C GLU A 139 -26.92 7.14 -22.46
N LEU A 140 -26.37 6.83 -21.27
CA LEU A 140 -27.14 6.78 -20.04
C LEU A 140 -27.26 8.18 -19.41
N LYS A 141 -28.42 8.43 -18.78
CA LYS A 141 -28.67 9.61 -17.96
C LYS A 141 -29.02 9.17 -16.54
N PRO A 142 -28.00 8.92 -15.70
CA PRO A 142 -28.25 8.54 -14.32
C PRO A 142 -28.96 9.68 -13.58
N GLU A 143 -29.88 9.33 -12.69
CA GLU A 143 -30.62 10.30 -11.85
C GLU A 143 -30.28 10.13 -10.36
N SER A 144 -29.41 9.16 -10.04
CA SER A 144 -29.05 8.79 -8.68
C SER A 144 -27.71 8.08 -8.61
N GLU A 145 -27.16 8.02 -7.39
CA GLU A 145 -25.99 7.24 -7.01
C GLU A 145 -26.12 5.77 -7.42
N THR A 146 -27.30 5.18 -7.20
CA THR A 146 -27.57 3.79 -7.58
C THR A 146 -27.50 3.58 -9.09
N ALA A 147 -27.97 4.53 -9.89
CA ALA A 147 -27.89 4.45 -11.35
C ALA A 147 -26.44 4.50 -11.83
N VAL A 148 -25.63 5.41 -11.28
CA VAL A 148 -24.19 5.51 -11.59
C VAL A 148 -23.45 4.22 -11.22
N ARG A 149 -23.62 3.73 -9.99
CA ARG A 149 -23.02 2.48 -9.51
C ARG A 149 -23.37 1.29 -10.40
N ASN A 150 -24.64 1.13 -10.74
CA ASN A 150 -25.08 0.01 -11.58
C ASN A 150 -24.46 0.08 -12.99
N ALA A 151 -24.26 1.27 -13.54
CA ALA A 151 -23.67 1.44 -14.86
C ALA A 151 -22.22 0.94 -14.95
N ILE A 152 -21.42 1.12 -13.89
CA ILE A 152 -20.03 0.65 -13.86
C ILE A 152 -19.87 -0.79 -13.36
N LEU A 153 -20.82 -1.30 -12.56
CA LEU A 153 -20.72 -2.61 -11.91
C LEU A 153 -20.46 -3.76 -12.89
N GLU A 154 -21.09 -3.73 -14.07
CA GLU A 154 -20.86 -4.73 -15.11
C GLU A 154 -19.43 -4.71 -15.62
N SER A 155 -18.88 -3.51 -15.86
CA SER A 155 -17.50 -3.36 -16.32
C SER A 155 -16.53 -3.86 -15.26
N LEU A 156 -16.76 -3.54 -13.98
CA LEU A 156 -15.94 -4.03 -12.87
C LEU A 156 -15.95 -5.56 -12.78
N ARG A 157 -17.10 -6.20 -12.98
CA ARG A 157 -17.22 -7.67 -12.98
C ARG A 157 -16.46 -8.35 -14.13
N LEU A 158 -16.16 -7.64 -15.22
CA LEU A 158 -15.31 -8.17 -16.28
C LEU A 158 -13.83 -8.16 -15.89
N ALA A 159 -13.41 -7.23 -15.04
CA ALA A 159 -12.02 -7.08 -14.61
C ALA A 159 -11.71 -7.84 -13.30
N PHE A 160 -12.71 -7.98 -12.43
CA PHE A 160 -12.58 -8.58 -11.10
C PHE A 160 -13.74 -9.55 -10.87
N ASP A 161 -13.42 -10.82 -10.66
CA ASP A 161 -14.37 -11.92 -10.54
C ASP A 161 -15.15 -11.91 -9.22
N ASP A 162 -14.61 -11.27 -8.18
CA ASP A 162 -15.15 -11.28 -6.82
C ASP A 162 -15.88 -9.99 -6.43
N VAL A 163 -16.19 -9.11 -7.40
CA VAL A 163 -16.92 -7.85 -7.17
C VAL A 163 -18.30 -8.11 -6.55
N ARG A 164 -18.55 -7.47 -5.42
CA ARG A 164 -19.82 -7.52 -4.68
C ARG A 164 -20.49 -6.16 -4.69
N LYS A 165 -21.82 -6.17 -4.77
CA LYS A 165 -22.67 -4.99 -4.65
C LYS A 165 -23.24 -4.91 -3.24
N GLU A 166 -23.39 -3.70 -2.70
CA GLU A 166 -24.06 -3.41 -1.43
C GLU A 166 -23.50 -4.25 -0.27
N VAL A 167 -22.19 -4.17 -0.10
CA VAL A 167 -21.43 -4.97 0.89
C VAL A 167 -21.79 -4.51 2.30
N PRO A 168 -22.38 -5.39 3.13
CA PRO A 168 -22.68 -5.04 4.50
C PRO A 168 -21.41 -5.05 5.36
N ILE A 169 -21.25 -4.02 6.18
CA ILE A 169 -20.19 -3.91 7.18
C ILE A 169 -20.89 -3.84 8.53
N HIS A 170 -20.77 -4.93 9.29
CA HIS A 170 -21.46 -5.07 10.55
C HIS A 170 -20.65 -4.43 11.68
N LYS A 171 -21.27 -3.49 12.40
CA LYS A 171 -20.83 -3.05 13.73
C LYS A 171 -21.80 -3.55 14.78
N SER A 172 -21.42 -3.42 16.06
CA SER A 172 -22.17 -3.93 17.20
C SER A 172 -23.63 -3.47 17.23
N ILE A 173 -23.94 -2.28 16.71
CA ILE A 173 -25.30 -1.68 16.74
C ILE A 173 -25.81 -1.31 15.34
N LYS A 174 -24.92 -0.89 14.44
CA LYS A 174 -25.29 -0.38 13.11
C LYS A 174 -24.64 -1.25 12.03
N THR A 175 -25.40 -1.59 10.99
CA THR A 175 -24.84 -2.16 9.77
C THR A 175 -24.73 -1.05 8.73
N TYR A 176 -23.52 -0.82 8.25
CA TYR A 176 -23.27 0.07 7.12
C TYR A 176 -23.31 -0.75 5.83
N ARG A 177 -23.53 -0.10 4.68
CA ARG A 177 -23.52 -0.74 3.37
C ARG A 177 -22.69 0.09 2.42
N ALA A 178 -21.56 -0.46 1.98
CA ALA A 178 -20.76 0.14 0.92
C ALA A 178 -21.35 -0.23 -0.44
N ASP A 179 -21.32 0.69 -1.39
CA ASP A 179 -21.89 0.46 -2.72
C ASP A 179 -21.29 -0.74 -3.46
N ILE A 180 -19.97 -0.82 -3.49
CA ILE A 180 -19.22 -1.89 -4.16
C ILE A 180 -18.07 -2.34 -3.26
N GLY A 181 -17.80 -3.65 -3.24
CA GLY A 181 -16.58 -4.18 -2.65
C GLY A 181 -15.85 -5.13 -3.60
N VAL A 182 -14.52 -5.09 -3.53
CA VAL A 182 -13.60 -5.97 -4.27
C VAL A 182 -12.72 -6.68 -3.23
N PRO A 183 -13.14 -7.85 -2.72
CA PRO A 183 -12.45 -8.57 -1.64
C PRO A 183 -10.97 -8.85 -1.91
N ALA A 184 -10.60 -9.23 -3.14
CA ALA A 184 -9.22 -9.51 -3.56
C ALA A 184 -8.29 -8.31 -3.36
N LEU A 185 -8.86 -7.10 -3.43
CA LEU A 185 -8.17 -5.84 -3.21
C LEU A 185 -8.40 -5.28 -1.80
N ARG A 186 -9.21 -5.97 -0.98
CA ARG A 186 -9.70 -5.46 0.32
C ARG A 186 -10.23 -4.03 0.17
N ALA A 187 -10.88 -3.76 -0.96
CA ALA A 187 -11.28 -2.43 -1.38
C ALA A 187 -12.79 -2.26 -1.30
N LEU A 188 -13.23 -1.12 -0.79
CA LEU A 188 -14.61 -0.67 -0.87
C LEU A 188 -14.69 0.62 -1.68
N VAL A 189 -15.78 0.78 -2.40
CA VAL A 189 -16.08 1.96 -3.19
C VAL A 189 -17.44 2.47 -2.77
N GLU A 190 -17.52 3.77 -2.52
CA GLU A 190 -18.74 4.49 -2.18
C GLU A 190 -18.97 5.58 -3.24
N TYR A 191 -20.12 5.57 -3.90
CA TYR A 191 -20.47 6.63 -4.83
C TYR A 191 -21.20 7.75 -4.10
N LYS A 192 -21.09 8.96 -4.63
CA LYS A 192 -21.95 10.09 -4.28
C LYS A 192 -22.33 10.83 -5.55
N TYR A 193 -23.62 11.08 -5.73
CA TYR A 193 -24.16 11.78 -6.90
C TYR A 193 -24.35 13.27 -6.61
N VAL A 194 -23.59 14.11 -7.30
CA VAL A 194 -23.49 15.56 -7.05
C VAL A 194 -24.10 16.33 -8.22
N THR A 195 -25.23 16.97 -7.98
CA THR A 195 -25.95 17.77 -9.00
C THR A 195 -25.73 19.27 -8.88
N SER A 196 -25.07 19.72 -7.81
CA SER A 196 -24.78 21.14 -7.59
C SER A 196 -23.56 21.33 -6.68
N LYS A 197 -22.98 22.53 -6.72
CA LYS A 197 -21.88 22.91 -5.84
C LYS A 197 -22.24 22.73 -4.35
N ASN A 198 -23.44 23.14 -3.94
CA ASN A 198 -23.89 22.98 -2.56
C ASN A 198 -24.13 21.52 -2.17
N GLY A 199 -24.55 20.67 -3.14
CA GLY A 199 -24.74 19.24 -2.91
C GLY A 199 -23.46 18.51 -2.51
N MET A 200 -22.30 18.99 -2.97
CA MET A 200 -21.00 18.40 -2.62
C MET A 200 -20.77 18.31 -1.11
N LYS A 201 -21.16 19.35 -0.36
CA LYS A 201 -20.98 19.38 1.10
C LYS A 201 -21.74 18.24 1.78
N SER A 202 -23.00 18.03 1.39
CA SER A 202 -23.81 16.92 1.91
C SER A 202 -23.22 15.56 1.55
N CYS A 203 -22.60 15.43 0.38
CA CYS A 203 -21.91 14.22 -0.03
C CYS A 203 -20.65 13.95 0.81
N LEU A 204 -19.85 14.99 1.07
CA LEU A 204 -18.67 14.91 1.95
C LEU A 204 -19.05 14.49 3.37
N ASP A 205 -20.08 15.11 3.95
CA ASP A 205 -20.59 14.75 5.28
C ASP A 205 -21.01 13.27 5.36
N GLY A 206 -21.61 12.75 4.29
CA GLY A 206 -21.93 11.33 4.14
C GLY A 206 -20.68 10.44 4.18
N ILE A 207 -19.67 10.76 3.37
CA ILE A 207 -18.41 10.03 3.34
C ILE A 207 -17.70 10.06 4.71
N TYR A 208 -17.70 11.18 5.42
CA TYR A 208 -17.12 11.27 6.76
C TYR A 208 -17.82 10.38 7.78
N ALA A 209 -19.14 10.20 7.65
CA ALA A 209 -19.88 9.25 8.47
C ALA A 209 -19.50 7.79 8.16
N ASP A 210 -19.26 7.47 6.89
CA ASP A 210 -18.82 6.14 6.44
C ASP A 210 -17.37 5.83 6.85
N MET A 211 -16.46 6.81 6.78
CA MET A 211 -15.08 6.68 7.30
C MET A 211 -15.05 6.17 8.75
N LYS A 212 -15.87 6.78 9.62
CA LYS A 212 -16.02 6.36 11.02
C LYS A 212 -16.64 4.96 11.13
N GLY A 213 -17.55 4.63 10.22
CA GLY A 213 -18.20 3.34 10.15
C GLY A 213 -17.27 2.21 9.70
N TYR A 214 -16.31 2.47 8.81
CA TYR A 214 -15.53 1.42 8.15
C TYR A 214 -14.21 1.11 8.87
N GLY A 215 -13.59 2.09 9.54
CA GLY A 215 -12.23 2.04 10.09
C GLY A 215 -11.90 1.01 11.17
N GLN A 216 -12.73 0.00 11.40
CA GLN A 216 -12.43 -1.13 12.31
C GLN A 216 -12.77 -2.51 11.72
N ASP A 217 -13.00 -2.62 10.41
CA ASP A 217 -13.20 -3.92 9.77
C ASP A 217 -11.89 -4.38 9.12
N ASP A 218 -11.26 -5.42 9.69
CA ASP A 218 -10.01 -5.97 9.15
C ASP A 218 -10.17 -6.50 7.72
N ALA A 219 -11.37 -6.84 7.25
CA ALA A 219 -11.55 -7.33 5.89
C ALA A 219 -11.24 -6.26 4.83
N TRP A 220 -11.38 -4.97 5.16
CA TRP A 220 -11.30 -3.85 4.22
C TRP A 220 -10.23 -2.85 4.65
N ARG A 221 -9.37 -2.45 3.71
CA ARG A 221 -8.23 -1.56 4.00
C ARG A 221 -8.04 -0.43 3.00
N ASN A 222 -8.74 -0.48 1.87
CA ASN A 222 -8.64 0.52 0.82
C ASN A 222 -10.04 1.06 0.54
N PHE A 223 -10.24 2.37 0.58
CA PHE A 223 -11.55 2.98 0.43
C PHE A 223 -11.51 4.04 -0.67
N TYR A 224 -12.45 3.98 -1.60
CA TYR A 224 -12.58 4.94 -2.69
C TYR A 224 -13.90 5.69 -2.57
N ALA A 225 -13.83 7.01 -2.42
CA ALA A 225 -15.01 7.88 -2.44
C ALA A 225 -15.15 8.49 -3.84
N VAL A 226 -16.13 8.04 -4.62
CA VAL A 226 -16.33 8.48 -6.00
C VAL A 226 -17.44 9.54 -6.06
N PHE A 227 -17.04 10.79 -6.24
CA PHE A 227 -17.95 11.92 -6.43
C PHE A 227 -18.28 12.07 -7.92
N TYR A 228 -19.44 11.55 -8.31
CA TYR A 228 -19.96 11.71 -9.67
C TYR A 228 -20.70 13.04 -9.79
N MET A 229 -20.13 13.99 -10.53
CA MET A 229 -20.71 15.31 -10.74
C MET A 229 -21.36 15.43 -12.12
N THR A 230 -22.56 16.00 -12.15
CA THR A 230 -23.25 16.33 -13.41
C THR A 230 -22.77 17.62 -14.06
N GLY A 231 -21.95 18.39 -13.35
CA GLY A 231 -21.32 19.63 -13.82
C GLY A 231 -19.95 19.84 -13.19
N PRO A 232 -19.13 20.77 -13.71
CA PRO A 232 -17.77 21.02 -13.25
C PRO A 232 -17.77 21.89 -11.98
N PHE A 233 -18.24 21.35 -10.85
CA PHE A 233 -18.42 22.13 -9.62
C PHE A 233 -17.14 22.33 -8.80
N TYR A 234 -16.24 21.33 -8.83
CA TYR A 234 -14.98 21.28 -8.10
C TYR A 234 -13.90 20.57 -8.92
N ARG A 235 -12.63 20.81 -8.58
CA ARG A 235 -11.47 20.10 -9.11
C ARG A 235 -11.03 18.99 -8.17
N GLN A 236 -10.30 18.02 -8.71
CA GLN A 236 -9.81 16.86 -7.97
C GLN A 236 -8.95 17.27 -6.76
N ASP A 237 -8.03 18.21 -6.94
CA ASP A 237 -7.13 18.70 -5.89
C ASP A 237 -7.88 19.45 -4.78
N GLU A 238 -8.94 20.20 -5.10
CA GLU A 238 -9.78 20.84 -4.07
C GLU A 238 -10.42 19.80 -3.12
N VAL A 239 -10.82 18.63 -3.65
CA VAL A 239 -11.39 17.55 -2.83
C VAL A 239 -10.31 16.79 -2.07
N GLU A 240 -9.14 16.60 -2.67
CA GLU A 240 -7.98 15.99 -2.00
C GLU A 240 -7.48 16.84 -0.82
N GLU A 241 -7.41 18.16 -0.99
CA GLU A 241 -7.07 19.10 0.09
C GLU A 241 -8.06 19.02 1.25
N GLU A 242 -9.36 18.96 0.94
CA GLU A 242 -10.41 18.81 1.96
C GLU A 242 -10.28 17.48 2.73
N PHE A 243 -9.98 16.37 2.05
CA PHE A 243 -9.72 15.08 2.70
C PHE A 243 -8.47 15.12 3.60
N ALA A 244 -7.42 15.84 3.17
CA ALA A 244 -6.21 16.02 3.96
C ALA A 244 -6.48 16.85 5.24
N LEU A 245 -7.32 17.88 5.17
CA LEU A 245 -7.64 18.76 6.31
C LEU A 245 -8.39 18.05 7.42
N VAL A 246 -9.28 17.11 7.10
CA VAL A 246 -10.08 16.40 8.10
C VAL A 246 -9.36 15.21 8.74
N ASN A 247 -8.05 15.03 8.46
CA ASN A 247 -7.31 13.81 8.78
C ASN A 247 -8.10 12.56 8.36
N ALA A 248 -8.66 12.57 7.15
CA ALA A 248 -9.24 11.37 6.58
C ALA A 248 -8.20 10.26 6.69
N ASP A 249 -8.60 9.10 7.23
CA ASP A 249 -7.71 7.96 7.39
C ASP A 249 -6.98 7.72 6.07
N VAL A 250 -5.65 7.55 6.11
CA VAL A 250 -4.72 7.49 4.95
C VAL A 250 -5.12 6.47 3.88
N ASN A 251 -6.09 5.63 4.22
CA ASN A 251 -6.67 4.57 3.42
C ASN A 251 -7.84 5.03 2.51
N TRP A 252 -8.30 6.28 2.61
CA TRP A 252 -9.37 6.85 1.77
C TRP A 252 -8.81 7.67 0.60
N THR A 253 -9.24 7.33 -0.61
CA THR A 253 -8.90 8.03 -1.85
C THR A 253 -10.15 8.70 -2.44
N PRO A 254 -10.25 10.04 -2.46
CA PRO A 254 -11.31 10.73 -3.18
C PRO A 254 -11.07 10.67 -4.69
N LEU A 255 -12.11 10.41 -5.47
CA LEU A 255 -12.09 10.39 -6.93
C LEU A 255 -13.24 11.23 -7.47
N LEU A 256 -12.92 12.29 -8.19
CA LEU A 256 -13.90 13.18 -8.80
C LEU A 256 -14.10 12.80 -10.27
N VAL A 257 -15.34 12.52 -10.63
CA VAL A 257 -15.72 12.04 -11.96
C VAL A 257 -16.83 12.92 -12.49
N GLN A 258 -16.71 13.35 -13.74
CA GLN A 258 -17.74 14.14 -14.41
C GLN A 258 -18.41 13.32 -15.51
N GLY A 259 -19.74 13.42 -15.61
CA GLY A 259 -20.49 12.82 -16.70
C GLY A 259 -21.91 13.37 -16.80
N PRO A 260 -22.70 12.91 -17.78
CA PRO A 260 -24.08 13.36 -17.94
C PRO A 260 -24.95 12.90 -16.75
N GLY A 261 -26.02 13.64 -16.49
CA GLY A 261 -27.05 13.28 -15.52
C GLY A 261 -28.38 13.95 -15.88
N SER A 262 -29.47 13.41 -15.36
CA SER A 262 -30.80 14.07 -15.41
C SER A 262 -30.97 15.04 -14.24
#